data_AF-A0A928ZYV8-F1
#
_entry.id   AF-A0A928ZYV8-F1
#
_cell.length_a   1.000
_cell.length_b   1.000
_cell.length_c   1.000
_cell.angle_alpha   90.00
_cell.angle_beta   90.00
_cell.angle_gamma   90.00
#
_symmetry.space_group_name_H-M   'P 1'
#
loop_
_entity.id
_entity.type
_entity.pdbx_description
1 polymer ?
#
loop_
_entity_poly.entity_id
_entity_poly.type
_entity_poly.pdbx_seq_one_letter_code
_entity_poly.pdbx_strand_id
1 'polypeptide(L)'
;MPDDVNRTELLRWKQYKQLAKEIYNALIAKNIKYALEPEHNDANIQLIRTPEEILETRKEGTCLDLAVLYCGLCLGFGLLPLLIVLRKHALAAVSLHYSYQEYWEADAEREYERSLFQKEPLKNFESLRNLLLSRRFIFIECTGFSHTETALSESKPEGMQRQEDGTLTFERAMFAGAEQLEQFDRPFEFALDAAIAHRYWKIKPDNFYPHPRASQSKRLNDLKQLIASGYQLLSERQFDEAEAQFDLARKLHRGKSEPWLGKAHISFAQGRSGIAIHFVNKALQQNSTHWQTLAFKIKLLLLLGGNHWEEAKKLTIDSQGLSKKLDNWLNCLAKEGIFTQILITEATLDSLCPFPRE
;
A
#
# COMPACT_ATOMS: atom_id res chain seq x y z
N MET A 1 -9.47 -1.61 16.42
CA MET A 1 -10.36 -2.38 17.30
C MET A 1 -9.95 -2.07 18.72
N PRO A 2 -10.90 -1.92 19.64
CA PRO A 2 -10.59 -1.85 21.07
C PRO A 2 -9.72 -3.05 21.50
N ASP A 3 -8.83 -2.85 22.47
CA ASP A 3 -7.84 -3.87 22.89
C ASP A 3 -8.50 -5.11 23.52
N ASP A 4 -9.74 -5.00 23.99
CA ASP A 4 -10.55 -6.08 24.56
C ASP A 4 -11.24 -6.95 23.51
N VAL A 5 -11.24 -6.56 22.23
CA VAL A 5 -11.92 -7.32 21.17
C VAL A 5 -10.95 -8.27 20.45
N ASN A 6 -11.07 -9.57 20.76
CA ASN A 6 -10.31 -10.60 20.07
C ASN A 6 -10.98 -11.04 18.75
N ARG A 7 -10.51 -10.48 17.63
CA ARG A 7 -10.95 -10.84 16.26
C ARG A 7 -10.97 -12.36 16.03
N THR A 8 -9.93 -13.08 16.46
CA THR A 8 -9.77 -14.51 16.17
C THR A 8 -10.87 -15.32 16.86
N GLU A 9 -11.23 -14.95 18.09
CA GLU A 9 -12.34 -15.56 18.83
C GLU A 9 -13.69 -15.28 18.18
N LEU A 10 -13.95 -14.02 17.79
CA LEU A 10 -15.20 -13.65 17.13
C LEU A 10 -15.41 -14.40 15.82
N LEU A 11 -14.35 -14.58 15.01
CA LEU A 11 -14.42 -15.39 13.79
C LEU A 11 -14.65 -16.87 14.11
N ARG A 12 -13.94 -17.43 15.09
CA ARG A 12 -14.08 -18.83 15.51
C ARG A 12 -15.49 -19.14 16.03
N TRP A 13 -16.12 -18.21 16.73
CA TRP A 13 -17.47 -18.34 17.26
C TRP A 13 -18.56 -17.84 16.30
N LYS A 14 -18.20 -17.52 15.06
CA LYS A 14 -19.12 -17.05 14.01
C LYS A 14 -19.93 -15.81 14.40
N GLN A 15 -19.35 -14.96 15.24
CA GLN A 15 -19.97 -13.70 15.70
C GLN A 15 -19.75 -12.57 14.69
N TYR A 16 -20.07 -12.82 13.41
CA TYR A 16 -19.77 -11.90 12.30
C TYR A 16 -20.49 -10.56 12.42
N LYS A 17 -21.74 -10.56 12.90
CA LYS A 17 -22.49 -9.33 13.17
C LYS A 17 -21.80 -8.48 14.24
N GLN A 18 -21.29 -9.11 15.30
CA GLN A 18 -20.57 -8.39 16.36
C GLN A 18 -19.27 -7.80 15.80
N LEU A 19 -18.50 -8.58 15.04
CA LEU A 19 -17.28 -8.06 14.43
C LEU A 19 -17.54 -6.88 13.48
N ALA A 20 -18.61 -6.94 12.68
CA ALA A 20 -19.05 -5.82 11.84
C ALA A 20 -19.40 -4.58 12.68
N LYS A 21 -20.12 -4.76 13.79
CA LYS A 21 -20.44 -3.69 14.75
C LYS A 21 -19.20 -3.05 15.35
N GLU A 22 -18.20 -3.84 15.74
CA GLU A 22 -16.96 -3.32 16.32
C GLU A 22 -16.13 -2.51 15.30
N ILE A 23 -16.11 -2.94 14.05
CA ILE A 23 -15.48 -2.17 12.96
C ILE A 23 -16.20 -0.84 12.77
N TYR A 24 -17.53 -0.87 12.74
CA TYR A 24 -18.36 0.34 12.59
C TYR A 24 -18.16 1.33 13.75
N ASN A 25 -18.19 0.85 14.99
CA ASN A 25 -17.97 1.67 16.19
C ASN A 25 -16.55 2.26 16.21
N ALA A 26 -15.54 1.48 15.78
CA ALA A 26 -14.18 1.98 15.65
C ALA A 26 -14.06 3.12 14.62
N LEU A 27 -14.89 3.13 13.57
CA LEU A 27 -14.95 4.21 12.59
C LEU A 27 -15.65 5.45 13.12
N ILE A 28 -16.70 5.32 13.94
CA ILE A 28 -17.29 6.46 14.66
C ILE A 28 -16.20 7.18 15.48
N ALA A 29 -15.40 6.43 16.23
CA ALA A 29 -14.31 6.99 17.04
C ALA A 29 -13.23 7.74 16.22
N LYS A 30 -13.19 7.55 14.89
CA LYS A 30 -12.25 8.27 14.01
C LYS A 30 -12.69 9.70 13.69
N ASN A 31 -13.90 10.11 14.09
CA ASN A 31 -14.42 11.47 13.92
C ASN A 31 -14.40 11.93 12.46
N ILE A 32 -14.86 11.06 11.56
CA ILE A 32 -14.91 11.31 10.11
C ILE A 32 -16.12 12.20 9.81
N LYS A 33 -15.97 13.26 9.02
CA LYS A 33 -17.07 14.13 8.58
C LYS A 33 -17.65 13.65 7.25
N TYR A 34 -18.95 13.78 7.08
CA TYR A 34 -19.52 13.63 5.74
C TYR A 34 -19.09 14.82 4.86
N ALA A 35 -18.68 14.54 3.63
CA ALA A 35 -18.36 15.56 2.65
C ALA A 35 -18.98 15.24 1.29
N LEU A 36 -19.31 16.28 0.54
CA LEU A 36 -19.74 16.15 -0.84
C LEU A 36 -18.56 15.74 -1.74
N GLU A 37 -18.91 15.28 -2.93
CA GLU A 37 -17.94 14.93 -3.96
C GLU A 37 -17.07 16.15 -4.30
N PRO A 38 -15.73 16.00 -4.40
CA PRO A 38 -14.87 17.05 -4.94
C PRO A 38 -15.30 17.39 -6.37
N GLU A 39 -15.31 18.67 -6.73
CA GLU A 39 -15.62 19.08 -8.11
C GLU A 39 -14.72 18.37 -9.12
N HIS A 40 -15.36 17.76 -10.14
CA HIS A 40 -14.66 17.10 -11.24
C HIS A 40 -15.27 17.50 -12.58
N ASN A 41 -14.42 17.54 -13.62
CA ASN A 41 -14.83 17.97 -14.97
C ASN A 41 -15.72 16.94 -15.69
N ASP A 42 -15.72 15.69 -15.23
CA ASP A 42 -16.60 14.63 -15.74
C ASP A 42 -17.61 14.23 -14.66
N ALA A 43 -18.89 14.51 -14.93
CA ALA A 43 -19.99 14.19 -14.04
C ALA A 43 -20.21 12.67 -13.86
N ASN A 44 -19.55 11.83 -14.65
CA ASN A 44 -19.66 10.37 -14.57
C ASN A 44 -18.46 9.71 -13.86
N ILE A 45 -17.51 10.49 -13.35
CA ILE A 45 -16.32 9.97 -12.66
C ILE A 45 -16.27 10.56 -11.25
N GLN A 46 -16.31 9.66 -10.26
CA GLN A 46 -16.03 10.01 -8.88
C GLN A 46 -14.70 9.39 -8.45
N LEU A 47 -13.75 10.24 -8.05
CA LEU A 47 -12.52 9.77 -7.40
C LEU A 47 -12.83 9.33 -5.97
N ILE A 48 -12.42 8.11 -5.64
CA ILE A 48 -12.56 7.56 -4.28
C ILE A 48 -11.35 8.00 -3.46
N ARG A 49 -11.60 8.63 -2.30
CA ARG A 49 -10.55 9.06 -1.37
C ARG A 49 -9.81 7.85 -0.81
N THR A 50 -8.52 8.03 -0.54
CA THR A 50 -7.72 6.97 0.07
C THR A 50 -8.07 6.79 1.56
N PRO A 51 -7.92 5.59 2.15
CA PRO A 51 -7.96 5.39 3.60
C PRO A 51 -7.18 6.40 4.44
N GLU A 52 -6.00 6.87 3.99
CA GLU A 52 -5.26 7.93 4.72
C GLU A 52 -5.98 9.28 4.67
N GLU A 53 -6.59 9.63 3.53
CA GLU A 53 -7.42 10.84 3.41
C GLU A 53 -8.64 10.78 4.31
N ILE A 54 -9.32 9.63 4.35
CA ILE A 54 -10.56 9.44 5.12
C ILE A 54 -10.27 9.32 6.62
N LEU A 55 -9.19 8.66 7.04
CA LEU A 55 -8.95 8.34 8.45
C LEU A 55 -8.00 9.30 9.17
N GLU A 56 -7.01 9.84 8.47
CA GLU A 56 -5.86 10.49 9.12
C GLU A 56 -5.73 11.97 8.74
N THR A 57 -5.77 12.30 7.44
CA THR A 57 -5.44 13.67 6.98
C THR A 57 -6.65 14.59 6.89
N ARG A 58 -7.63 14.30 6.01
CA ARG A 58 -8.81 15.16 5.83
C ARG A 58 -9.93 14.82 6.80
N LYS A 59 -10.03 13.55 7.20
CA LYS A 59 -11.11 13.03 8.04
C LYS A 59 -12.49 13.32 7.47
N GLU A 60 -12.65 13.07 6.17
CA GLU A 60 -13.93 13.26 5.48
C GLU A 60 -14.15 12.18 4.40
N GLY A 61 -15.41 11.95 4.03
CA GLY A 61 -15.76 11.05 2.94
C GLY A 61 -17.19 11.19 2.44
N THR A 62 -17.41 10.80 1.18
CA THR A 62 -18.74 10.63 0.57
C THR A 62 -19.34 9.26 0.92
N CYS A 63 -20.58 8.99 0.54
CA CYS A 63 -21.19 7.67 0.73
C CYS A 63 -20.38 6.54 0.08
N LEU A 64 -19.83 6.76 -1.13
CA LEU A 64 -18.97 5.78 -1.81
C LEU A 64 -17.62 5.60 -1.11
N ASP A 65 -16.96 6.67 -0.67
CA ASP A 65 -15.70 6.60 0.08
C ASP A 65 -15.86 5.73 1.33
N LEU A 66 -16.92 6.01 2.10
CA LEU A 66 -17.19 5.35 3.37
C LEU A 66 -17.62 3.90 3.17
N ALA A 67 -18.46 3.61 2.17
CA ALA A 67 -18.85 2.23 1.85
C ALA A 67 -17.65 1.38 1.41
N VAL A 68 -16.79 1.91 0.54
CA VAL A 68 -15.57 1.21 0.08
C VAL A 68 -14.59 0.99 1.23
N LEU A 69 -14.36 2.01 2.07
CA LEU A 69 -13.52 1.89 3.26
C LEU A 69 -14.03 0.78 4.20
N TYR A 70 -15.33 0.78 4.48
CA TYR A 70 -15.96 -0.22 5.34
C TYR A 70 -15.84 -1.62 4.76
N CYS A 71 -16.09 -1.81 3.46
CA CYS A 71 -15.84 -3.08 2.76
C CYS A 71 -14.37 -3.52 2.87
N GLY A 72 -13.41 -2.62 2.66
CA GLY A 72 -11.98 -2.92 2.78
C GLY A 72 -11.60 -3.40 4.17
N LEU A 73 -12.12 -2.73 5.22
CA LEU A 73 -11.91 -3.12 6.61
C LEU A 73 -12.55 -4.48 6.91
N CYS A 74 -13.82 -4.68 6.57
CA CYS A 74 -14.49 -5.96 6.75
C CYS A 74 -13.69 -7.11 6.12
N LEU A 75 -13.22 -6.95 4.87
CA LEU A 75 -12.41 -7.95 4.20
C LEU A 75 -11.08 -8.19 4.93
N GLY A 76 -10.37 -7.13 5.34
CA GLY A 76 -9.13 -7.23 6.11
C GLY A 76 -9.32 -7.92 7.47
N PHE A 77 -10.50 -7.77 8.07
CA PHE A 77 -10.93 -8.44 9.30
C PHE A 77 -11.50 -9.86 9.07
N GLY A 78 -11.50 -10.36 7.83
CA GLY A 78 -11.90 -11.71 7.49
C GLY A 78 -13.42 -11.89 7.37
N LEU A 79 -14.17 -10.80 7.27
CA LEU A 79 -15.58 -10.79 6.89
C LEU A 79 -15.71 -10.72 5.36
N LEU A 80 -16.95 -10.81 4.88
CA LEU A 80 -17.26 -10.85 3.45
C LEU A 80 -18.23 -9.74 3.09
N PRO A 81 -17.69 -8.63 2.58
CA PRO A 81 -18.48 -7.48 2.24
C PRO A 81 -18.88 -7.45 0.76
N LEU A 82 -20.09 -6.98 0.50
CA LEU A 82 -20.54 -6.51 -0.79
C LEU A 82 -20.55 -4.99 -0.78
N LEU A 83 -19.97 -4.35 -1.80
CA LEU A 83 -20.23 -2.93 -2.06
C LEU A 83 -21.45 -2.86 -2.98
N ILE A 84 -22.43 -2.05 -2.60
CA ILE A 84 -23.69 -1.86 -3.34
C ILE A 84 -23.75 -0.40 -3.76
N VAL A 85 -23.91 -0.18 -5.06
CA VAL A 85 -24.03 1.15 -5.66
C VAL A 85 -25.45 1.33 -6.16
N LEU A 86 -26.07 2.39 -5.66
CA LEU A 86 -27.35 2.91 -6.09
C LEU A 86 -27.09 4.24 -6.82
N ARG A 87 -28.07 4.72 -7.57
CA ARG A 87 -27.95 6.05 -8.16
C ARG A 87 -27.76 7.10 -7.07
N LYS A 88 -26.64 7.83 -7.14
CA LYS A 88 -26.21 8.88 -6.18
C LYS A 88 -26.01 8.39 -4.74
N HIS A 89 -25.90 7.09 -4.50
CA HIS A 89 -25.68 6.57 -3.15
C HIS A 89 -24.93 5.24 -3.15
N ALA A 90 -24.25 4.94 -2.05
CA ALA A 90 -23.57 3.67 -1.90
C ALA A 90 -23.68 3.19 -0.45
N LEU A 91 -23.74 1.87 -0.29
CA LEU A 91 -23.81 1.20 0.99
C LEU A 91 -23.04 -0.12 0.94
N ALA A 92 -22.84 -0.73 2.11
CA ALA A 92 -22.21 -2.04 2.21
C ALA A 92 -23.24 -3.10 2.63
N ALA A 93 -23.00 -4.36 2.27
CA ALA A 93 -23.59 -5.50 2.95
C ALA A 93 -22.50 -6.42 3.47
N VAL A 94 -22.75 -7.14 4.56
CA VAL A 94 -21.78 -8.06 5.18
C VAL A 94 -22.44 -9.41 5.43
N SER A 95 -21.78 -10.50 5.02
CA SER A 95 -22.27 -11.85 5.26
C SER A 95 -22.25 -12.19 6.75
N LEU A 96 -23.32 -12.82 7.22
CA LEU A 96 -23.48 -13.37 8.57
C LEU A 96 -23.29 -14.88 8.64
N HIS A 97 -23.01 -15.54 7.52
CA HIS A 97 -22.98 -17.00 7.48
C HIS A 97 -21.56 -17.57 7.35
N TYR A 98 -20.65 -16.82 6.73
CA TYR A 98 -19.29 -17.27 6.47
C TYR A 98 -18.26 -16.18 6.78
N SER A 99 -17.05 -16.63 7.11
CA SER A 99 -15.85 -15.80 7.06
C SER A 99 -15.14 -15.92 5.70
N TYR A 100 -14.16 -15.06 5.46
CA TYR A 100 -13.30 -15.12 4.28
C TYR A 100 -12.54 -16.45 4.14
N GLN A 101 -12.16 -17.09 5.25
CA GLN A 101 -11.48 -18.39 5.21
C GLN A 101 -12.44 -19.51 4.78
N GLU A 102 -13.57 -19.61 5.48
CA GLU A 102 -14.64 -20.56 5.14
C GLU A 102 -15.20 -20.28 3.74
N TYR A 103 -15.03 -19.06 3.22
CA TYR A 103 -15.54 -18.69 1.90
C TYR A 103 -15.05 -19.64 0.80
N TRP A 104 -13.82 -20.11 0.91
CA TRP A 104 -13.20 -20.90 -0.14
C TRP A 104 -13.34 -22.41 0.09
N GLU A 105 -13.85 -22.82 1.25
CA GLU A 105 -13.95 -24.21 1.68
C GLU A 105 -15.39 -24.77 1.56
N ALA A 106 -16.39 -23.91 1.33
CA ALA A 106 -17.81 -24.26 1.47
C ALA A 106 -18.57 -24.68 0.19
N ASP A 107 -19.57 -25.54 0.46
CA ASP A 107 -20.58 -26.29 -0.31
C ASP A 107 -21.35 -25.57 -1.46
N ALA A 108 -22.21 -26.32 -2.16
CA ALA A 108 -22.95 -25.94 -3.37
C ALA A 108 -23.81 -24.65 -3.24
N GLU A 109 -24.40 -24.34 -2.08
CA GLU A 109 -25.20 -23.10 -1.90
C GLU A 109 -24.39 -21.83 -2.17
N ARG A 110 -23.10 -21.87 -1.82
CA ARG A 110 -22.18 -20.76 -2.03
C ARG A 110 -21.70 -20.66 -3.45
N GLU A 111 -21.75 -21.75 -4.22
CA GLU A 111 -21.45 -21.72 -5.65
C GLU A 111 -22.43 -20.81 -6.38
N TYR A 112 -23.72 -20.84 -6.00
CA TYR A 112 -24.71 -19.92 -6.53
C TYR A 112 -24.38 -18.46 -6.18
N GLU A 113 -24.20 -18.13 -4.89
CA GLU A 113 -23.85 -16.76 -4.46
C GLU A 113 -22.57 -16.24 -5.17
N ARG A 114 -21.52 -17.07 -5.26
CA ARG A 114 -20.27 -16.72 -5.98
C ARG A 114 -20.52 -16.48 -7.46
N SER A 115 -21.34 -17.33 -8.09
CA SER A 115 -21.61 -17.25 -9.53
C SER A 115 -22.29 -15.94 -9.92
N LEU A 116 -23.04 -15.30 -9.01
CA LEU A 116 -23.66 -13.99 -9.23
C LEU A 116 -22.62 -12.88 -9.51
N PHE A 117 -21.41 -13.00 -8.96
CA PHE A 117 -20.37 -11.97 -9.05
C PHE A 117 -19.12 -12.43 -9.82
N GLN A 118 -19.03 -13.71 -10.19
CA GLN A 118 -17.76 -14.30 -10.65
C GLN A 118 -17.16 -13.62 -11.88
N LYS A 119 -18.02 -13.16 -12.81
CA LYS A 119 -17.59 -12.58 -14.10
C LYS A 119 -17.63 -11.06 -14.13
N GLU A 120 -18.63 -10.45 -13.52
CA GLU A 120 -18.87 -9.01 -13.54
C GLU A 120 -19.67 -8.59 -12.29
N PRO A 121 -19.74 -7.28 -11.99
CA PRO A 121 -20.63 -6.79 -10.95
C PRO A 121 -22.07 -7.24 -11.18
N LEU A 122 -22.76 -7.62 -10.11
CA LEU A 122 -24.17 -7.98 -10.16
C LEU A 122 -24.99 -6.75 -10.53
N LYS A 123 -25.74 -6.82 -11.64
CA LYS A 123 -26.63 -5.74 -12.13
C LYS A 123 -28.11 -6.07 -11.98
N ASN A 124 -28.45 -7.32 -11.62
CA ASN A 124 -29.83 -7.75 -11.43
C ASN A 124 -30.30 -7.44 -9.99
N PHE A 125 -31.29 -6.55 -9.87
CA PHE A 125 -31.83 -6.16 -8.56
C PHE A 125 -32.54 -7.30 -7.83
N GLU A 126 -33.29 -8.17 -8.54
CA GLU A 126 -33.99 -9.29 -7.91
C GLU A 126 -33.01 -10.28 -7.26
N SER A 127 -31.85 -10.51 -7.89
CA SER A 127 -30.78 -11.30 -7.28
C SER A 127 -30.28 -10.65 -5.97
N LEU A 128 -30.07 -9.33 -5.94
CA LEU A 128 -29.69 -8.63 -4.70
C LEU A 128 -30.80 -8.69 -3.64
N ARG A 129 -32.06 -8.52 -4.06
CA ARG A 129 -33.23 -8.61 -3.19
C ARG A 129 -33.37 -10.00 -2.56
N ASN A 130 -33.08 -11.06 -3.31
CA ASN A 130 -33.05 -12.41 -2.77
C ASN A 130 -31.98 -12.59 -1.68
N LEU A 131 -30.81 -11.95 -1.83
CA LEU A 131 -29.79 -11.93 -0.77
C LEU A 131 -30.29 -11.21 0.49
N LEU A 132 -31.02 -10.10 0.35
CA LEU A 132 -31.67 -9.41 1.47
C LEU A 132 -32.69 -10.32 2.18
N LEU A 133 -33.60 -10.91 1.40
CA LEU A 133 -34.66 -11.78 1.93
C LEU A 133 -34.13 -13.04 2.61
N SER A 134 -32.95 -13.53 2.19
CA SER A 134 -32.30 -14.69 2.80
C SER A 134 -31.88 -14.47 4.27
N ARG A 135 -31.80 -13.21 4.73
CA ARG A 135 -31.25 -12.80 6.04
C ARG A 135 -29.80 -13.27 6.28
N ARG A 136 -29.10 -13.70 5.24
CA ARG A 136 -27.67 -14.09 5.29
C ARG A 136 -26.74 -12.89 5.28
N PHE A 137 -27.25 -11.70 4.97
CA PHE A 137 -26.50 -10.45 4.93
C PHE A 137 -27.17 -9.40 5.82
N ILE A 138 -26.33 -8.56 6.43
CA ILE A 138 -26.76 -7.27 6.96
C ILE A 138 -26.35 -6.18 5.99
N PHE A 139 -27.22 -5.21 5.76
CA PHE A 139 -26.98 -4.05 4.92
C PHE A 139 -26.66 -2.89 5.85
N ILE A 140 -25.69 -2.05 5.51
CA ILE A 140 -25.14 -1.04 6.41
C ILE A 140 -25.01 0.28 5.65
N GLU A 141 -25.77 1.26 6.12
CA GLU A 141 -25.63 2.66 5.73
C GLU A 141 -24.31 3.23 6.26
N CYS A 142 -23.30 3.31 5.39
CA CYS A 142 -21.94 3.64 5.78
C CYS A 142 -21.73 5.13 6.07
N THR A 143 -22.62 6.01 5.61
CA THR A 143 -22.59 7.42 6.07
C THR A 143 -22.98 7.56 7.53
N GLY A 144 -23.52 6.50 8.15
CA GLY A 144 -23.92 6.50 9.55
C GLY A 144 -22.74 6.68 10.51
N PHE A 145 -21.53 6.22 10.19
CA PHE A 145 -20.35 6.40 11.04
C PHE A 145 -19.62 7.73 10.79
N SER A 146 -20.18 8.60 9.95
CA SER A 146 -19.68 9.96 9.73
C SER A 146 -20.54 11.00 10.43
N HIS A 147 -19.91 12.05 10.95
CA HIS A 147 -20.54 13.19 11.58
C HIS A 147 -21.07 14.17 10.53
N THR A 148 -22.34 14.55 10.67
CA THR A 148 -22.97 15.60 9.87
C THR A 148 -24.27 16.06 10.53
N GLU A 149 -24.49 17.38 10.55
CA GLU A 149 -25.73 17.98 11.06
C GLU A 149 -26.67 18.42 9.93
N THR A 150 -26.13 18.86 8.79
CA THR A 150 -26.92 19.55 7.75
C THR A 150 -26.72 19.01 6.34
N ALA A 151 -25.70 18.18 6.11
CA ALA A 151 -25.36 17.75 4.76
C ALA A 151 -26.25 16.60 4.23
N LEU A 152 -27.02 15.94 5.09
CA LEU A 152 -27.89 14.83 4.73
C LEU A 152 -29.35 15.16 5.05
N SER A 153 -30.25 14.82 4.13
CA SER A 153 -31.68 15.06 4.30
C SER A 153 -32.27 14.11 5.35
N GLU A 154 -32.98 14.65 6.33
CA GLU A 154 -33.80 13.88 7.28
C GLU A 154 -34.93 13.10 6.60
N SER A 155 -35.27 13.43 5.35
CA SER A 155 -36.26 12.68 4.56
C SER A 155 -35.70 11.39 3.96
N LYS A 156 -34.40 11.13 4.08
CA LYS A 156 -33.72 9.98 3.50
C LYS A 156 -33.19 9.04 4.59
N PRO A 157 -33.10 7.72 4.33
CA PRO A 157 -32.72 6.74 5.35
C PRO A 157 -31.42 7.10 6.09
N GLU A 158 -30.44 7.64 5.36
CA GLU A 158 -29.16 8.05 5.91
C GLU A 158 -29.18 9.29 6.81
N GLY A 159 -30.20 10.13 6.73
CA GLY A 159 -30.35 11.31 7.59
C GLY A 159 -31.31 11.08 8.77
N MET A 160 -32.15 10.05 8.70
CA MET A 160 -33.15 9.75 9.73
C MET A 160 -32.53 9.20 11.01
N GLN A 161 -32.96 9.76 12.15
CA GLN A 161 -32.64 9.26 13.50
C GLN A 161 -31.14 9.24 13.80
N ARG A 162 -30.42 10.27 13.35
CA ARG A 162 -29.05 10.54 13.80
C ARG A 162 -29.04 10.95 15.28
N GLN A 163 -27.96 10.57 15.95
CA GLN A 163 -27.63 10.99 17.31
C GLN A 163 -27.24 12.47 17.32
N GLU A 164 -27.12 13.06 18.51
CA GLU A 164 -26.72 14.46 18.67
C GLU A 164 -25.36 14.78 18.04
N ASP A 165 -24.44 13.81 18.00
CA ASP A 165 -23.13 13.95 17.36
C ASP A 165 -23.19 13.83 15.82
N GLY A 166 -24.39 13.66 15.25
CA GLY A 166 -24.62 13.52 13.83
C GLY A 166 -24.27 12.14 13.28
N THR A 167 -24.13 11.09 14.08
CA THR A 167 -23.91 9.69 13.64
C THR A 167 -25.17 8.82 13.74
N LEU A 168 -25.18 7.64 13.14
CA LEU A 168 -26.19 6.60 13.36
C LEU A 168 -25.63 5.51 14.28
N THR A 169 -26.45 4.96 15.18
CA THR A 169 -26.13 3.71 15.86
C THR A 169 -25.97 2.57 14.83
N PHE A 170 -25.22 1.53 15.16
CA PHE A 170 -25.03 0.40 14.26
C PHE A 170 -26.36 -0.24 13.84
N GLU A 171 -27.28 -0.42 14.80
CA GLU A 171 -28.61 -0.97 14.53
C GLU A 171 -29.42 -0.07 13.61
N ARG A 172 -29.38 1.26 13.80
CA ARG A 172 -30.07 2.19 12.89
C ARG A 172 -29.44 2.19 11.50
N ALA A 173 -28.12 2.18 11.40
CA ALA A 173 -27.41 2.08 10.13
C ALA A 173 -27.77 0.79 9.38
N MET A 174 -28.07 -0.29 10.11
CA MET A 174 -28.55 -1.53 9.49
C MET A 174 -29.94 -1.38 8.86
N PHE A 175 -30.88 -0.78 9.60
CA PHE A 175 -32.22 -0.53 9.08
C PHE A 175 -32.19 0.44 7.89
N ALA A 176 -31.43 1.54 8.03
CA ALA A 176 -31.24 2.52 6.97
C ALA A 176 -30.68 1.85 5.70
N GLY A 177 -29.69 0.97 5.84
CA GLY A 177 -29.12 0.23 4.70
C GLY A 177 -30.15 -0.63 3.96
N ALA A 178 -31.08 -1.27 4.66
CA ALA A 178 -32.16 -2.01 4.03
C ALA A 178 -33.18 -1.07 3.36
N GLU A 179 -33.56 0.02 4.02
CA GLU A 179 -34.49 1.05 3.51
C GLU A 179 -33.97 1.73 2.23
N GLN A 180 -32.65 1.85 2.04
CA GLN A 180 -32.06 2.39 0.80
C GLN A 180 -32.48 1.59 -0.43
N LEU A 181 -32.62 0.27 -0.32
CA LEU A 181 -32.99 -0.60 -1.44
C LEU A 181 -34.46 -0.43 -1.88
N GLU A 182 -35.27 0.22 -1.04
CA GLU A 182 -36.68 0.50 -1.30
C GLU A 182 -36.91 1.94 -1.82
N GLN A 183 -35.84 2.75 -1.94
CA GLN A 183 -35.93 4.12 -2.44
C GLN A 183 -36.12 4.15 -3.97
N PHE A 184 -37.32 4.51 -4.42
CA PHE A 184 -37.65 4.59 -5.85
C PHE A 184 -36.80 5.58 -6.65
N ASP A 185 -36.30 6.65 -6.01
CA ASP A 185 -35.48 7.67 -6.66
C ASP A 185 -33.97 7.34 -6.68
N ARG A 186 -33.57 6.22 -6.07
CA ARG A 186 -32.20 5.69 -6.06
C ARG A 186 -32.17 4.26 -6.60
N PRO A 187 -32.45 4.06 -7.90
CA PRO A 187 -32.43 2.72 -8.48
C PRO A 187 -31.06 2.06 -8.30
N PHE A 188 -31.08 0.75 -8.09
CA PHE A 188 -29.89 -0.09 -8.05
C PHE A 188 -29.11 -0.01 -9.36
N GLU A 189 -27.79 0.16 -9.27
CA GLU A 189 -26.90 0.18 -10.43
C GLU A 189 -26.08 -1.11 -10.52
N PHE A 190 -25.33 -1.43 -9.47
CA PHE A 190 -24.60 -2.69 -9.37
C PHE A 190 -24.16 -3.02 -7.94
N ALA A 191 -23.80 -4.27 -7.72
CA ALA A 191 -23.12 -4.72 -6.51
C ALA A 191 -21.87 -5.53 -6.86
N LEU A 192 -20.84 -5.47 -6.03
CA LEU A 192 -19.63 -6.24 -6.18
C LEU A 192 -19.28 -6.96 -4.88
N ASP A 193 -18.85 -8.21 -4.98
CA ASP A 193 -18.24 -8.95 -3.89
C ASP A 193 -16.73 -8.67 -3.89
N ALA A 194 -16.23 -8.02 -2.83
CA ALA A 194 -14.83 -7.61 -2.77
C ALA A 194 -13.86 -8.80 -2.81
N ALA A 195 -14.23 -9.94 -2.20
CA ALA A 195 -13.41 -11.15 -2.20
C ALA A 195 -13.35 -11.77 -3.61
N ILE A 196 -14.46 -11.78 -4.34
CA ILE A 196 -14.52 -12.23 -5.73
C ILE A 196 -13.71 -11.31 -6.64
N ALA A 197 -13.85 -10.00 -6.51
CA ALA A 197 -13.10 -9.03 -7.28
C ALA A 197 -11.59 -9.22 -7.12
N HIS A 198 -11.12 -9.45 -5.89
CA HIS A 198 -9.72 -9.77 -5.63
C HIS A 198 -9.28 -11.09 -6.29
N ARG A 199 -10.07 -12.17 -6.16
CA ARG A 199 -9.64 -13.51 -6.57
C ARG A 199 -9.85 -13.82 -8.05
N TYR A 200 -11.02 -13.47 -8.60
CA TYR A 200 -11.42 -13.79 -9.97
C TYR A 200 -11.10 -12.67 -10.94
N TRP A 201 -11.40 -11.42 -10.59
CA TRP A 201 -11.13 -10.28 -11.48
C TRP A 201 -9.68 -9.81 -11.40
N LYS A 202 -8.89 -10.39 -10.48
CA LYS A 202 -7.47 -10.08 -10.27
C LYS A 202 -7.22 -8.60 -9.92
N ILE A 203 -8.22 -7.94 -9.32
CA ILE A 203 -8.03 -6.63 -8.72
C ILE A 203 -7.08 -6.82 -7.55
N LYS A 204 -5.84 -6.36 -7.69
CA LYS A 204 -4.87 -6.42 -6.59
C LYS A 204 -5.08 -5.18 -5.73
N PRO A 205 -4.94 -5.28 -4.39
CA PRO A 205 -4.79 -4.09 -3.58
C PRO A 205 -3.67 -3.26 -4.20
N ASP A 206 -3.94 -1.99 -4.48
CA ASP A 206 -2.86 -1.10 -4.85
C ASP A 206 -1.84 -1.12 -3.70
N ASN A 207 -0.54 -1.14 -4.02
CA ASN A 207 0.47 -1.10 -2.97
C ASN A 207 0.38 0.30 -2.36
N PHE A 208 -0.39 0.45 -1.29
CA PHE A 208 -0.70 1.72 -0.66
C PHE A 208 0.59 2.50 -0.37
N TYR A 209 0.92 3.44 -1.24
CA TYR A 209 1.93 4.46 -1.01
C TYR A 209 1.18 5.76 -0.76
N PRO A 210 1.19 6.29 0.47
CA PRO A 210 0.49 7.53 0.75
C PRO A 210 1.07 8.67 -0.11
N HIS A 211 0.25 9.54 -0.68
CA HIS A 211 0.64 10.56 -1.67
C HIS A 211 0.40 12.00 -1.11
N PRO A 212 0.99 13.07 -1.69
CA PRO A 212 2.24 13.60 -1.18
C PRO A 212 2.25 15.14 -1.03
N ARG A 213 2.29 15.72 0.18
CA ARG A 213 2.95 17.04 0.38
C ARG A 213 3.68 17.17 1.72
N ALA A 214 3.11 16.64 2.81
CA ALA A 214 3.79 16.63 4.11
C ALA A 214 4.78 15.45 4.30
N SER A 215 4.64 14.37 3.50
CA SER A 215 5.33 13.10 3.73
C SER A 215 6.70 12.97 3.05
N GLN A 216 7.05 13.81 2.07
CA GLN A 216 8.29 13.65 1.31
C GLN A 216 9.52 14.02 2.14
N SER A 217 9.45 15.07 2.97
CA SER A 217 10.53 15.45 3.88
C SER A 217 10.75 14.41 4.97
N LYS A 218 9.66 13.88 5.55
CA LYS A 218 9.74 12.83 6.56
C LYS A 218 10.30 11.53 5.97
N ARG A 219 9.81 11.11 4.80
CA ARG A 219 10.34 9.94 4.08
C ARG A 219 11.81 10.10 3.69
N LEU A 220 12.24 11.29 3.27
CA LEU A 220 13.65 11.50 2.93
C LEU A 220 14.52 11.42 4.18
N ASN A 221 14.01 11.88 5.33
CA ASN A 221 14.68 11.72 6.62
C ASN A 221 14.72 10.25 7.07
N ASP A 222 13.62 9.53 6.94
CA ASP A 222 13.54 8.10 7.27
C ASP A 222 14.50 7.28 6.38
N LEU A 223 14.53 7.56 5.07
CA LEU A 223 15.48 6.91 4.15
C LEU A 223 16.93 7.18 4.57
N LYS A 224 17.29 8.45 4.80
CA LYS A 224 18.65 8.82 5.22
C LYS A 224 19.04 8.12 6.53
N GLN A 225 18.13 8.06 7.49
CA GLN A 225 18.37 7.43 8.78
C GLN A 225 18.54 5.90 8.65
N LEU A 226 17.72 5.24 7.84
CA LEU A 226 17.82 3.80 7.58
C LEU A 226 19.11 3.45 6.83
N ILE A 227 19.49 4.26 5.84
CA ILE A 227 20.74 4.08 5.09
C ILE A 227 21.95 4.28 6.02
N ALA A 228 21.95 5.34 6.84
CA ALA A 228 23.03 5.61 7.80
C ALA A 228 23.15 4.49 8.84
N SER A 229 22.03 4.03 9.40
CA SER A 229 21.97 2.89 10.32
C SER A 229 22.51 1.61 9.68
N GLY A 230 22.08 1.29 8.46
CA GLY A 230 22.59 0.13 7.72
C GLY A 230 24.10 0.17 7.49
N TYR A 231 24.65 1.35 7.17
CA TYR A 231 26.10 1.52 7.02
C TYR A 231 26.87 1.46 8.35
N GLN A 232 26.27 1.92 9.44
CA GLN A 232 26.84 1.77 10.78
C GLN A 232 26.94 0.28 11.15
N LEU A 233 25.85 -0.46 11.04
CA LEU A 233 25.81 -1.91 11.32
C LEU A 233 26.79 -2.69 10.42
N LEU A 234 26.90 -2.29 9.15
CA LEU A 234 27.90 -2.86 8.24
C LEU A 234 29.33 -2.64 8.75
N SER A 235 29.65 -1.44 9.25
CA SER A 235 30.98 -1.15 9.81
C SER A 235 31.28 -1.96 11.08
N GLU A 236 30.24 -2.31 11.83
CA GLU A 236 30.28 -3.18 13.01
C GLU A 236 30.25 -4.68 12.65
N ARG A 237 30.23 -5.04 11.34
CA ARG A 237 30.12 -6.40 10.79
C ARG A 237 28.82 -7.15 11.16
N GLN A 238 27.78 -6.43 11.54
CA GLN A 238 26.43 -6.95 11.78
C GLN A 238 25.66 -7.06 10.45
N PHE A 239 26.00 -8.06 9.64
CA PHE A 239 25.54 -8.15 8.25
C PHE A 239 24.04 -8.40 8.12
N ASP A 240 23.44 -9.22 8.98
CA ASP A 240 22.02 -9.57 8.90
C ASP A 240 21.15 -8.38 9.30
N GLU A 241 21.55 -7.66 10.36
CA GLU A 241 20.89 -6.44 10.81
C GLU A 241 21.05 -5.31 9.78
N ALA A 242 22.25 -5.16 9.19
CA ALA A 242 22.48 -4.21 8.12
C ALA A 242 21.60 -4.52 6.89
N GLU A 243 21.49 -5.79 6.49
CA GLU A 243 20.63 -6.21 5.39
C GLU A 243 19.15 -5.91 5.70
N ALA A 244 18.70 -6.16 6.94
CA ALA A 244 17.36 -5.82 7.37
C ALA A 244 17.05 -4.32 7.26
N GLN A 245 18.00 -3.43 7.62
CA GLN A 245 17.84 -1.99 7.45
C GLN A 245 17.72 -1.59 5.98
N PHE A 246 18.57 -2.13 5.10
CA PHE A 246 18.47 -1.84 3.66
C PHE A 246 17.20 -2.42 3.03
N ASP A 247 16.75 -3.61 3.45
CA ASP A 247 15.49 -4.17 2.96
C ASP A 247 14.28 -3.38 3.46
N LEU A 248 14.33 -2.84 4.69
CA LEU A 248 13.32 -1.92 5.19
C LEU A 248 13.32 -0.61 4.38
N ALA A 249 14.50 -0.01 4.15
CA ALA A 249 14.66 1.19 3.32
C ALA A 249 14.13 0.97 1.90
N ARG A 250 14.39 -0.18 1.30
CA ARG A 250 13.89 -0.56 -0.04
C ARG A 250 12.37 -0.74 -0.07
N LYS A 251 11.78 -1.34 0.97
CA LYS A 251 10.33 -1.52 1.08
C LYS A 251 9.62 -0.17 1.22
N LEU A 252 10.17 0.72 2.04
CA LEU A 252 9.61 2.04 2.31
C LEU A 252 9.86 3.04 1.17
N HIS A 253 11.00 2.94 0.49
CA HIS A 253 11.43 3.85 -0.58
C HIS A 253 11.77 3.06 -1.86
N ARG A 254 10.72 2.61 -2.56
CA ARG A 254 10.86 1.94 -3.87
C ARG A 254 11.48 2.91 -4.89
N GLY A 255 12.23 2.35 -5.85
CA GLY A 255 12.87 3.15 -6.90
C GLY A 255 14.15 3.88 -6.48
N LYS A 256 14.67 3.63 -5.27
CA LYS A 256 15.92 4.21 -4.77
C LYS A 256 17.10 3.26 -5.00
N SER A 257 18.25 3.83 -5.36
CA SER A 257 19.47 3.09 -5.67
C SER A 257 20.26 2.74 -4.41
N GLU A 258 20.17 3.59 -3.40
CA GLU A 258 20.94 3.55 -2.16
C GLU A 258 20.73 2.25 -1.36
N PRO A 259 19.51 1.70 -1.20
CA PRO A 259 19.33 0.43 -0.51
C PRO A 259 20.00 -0.74 -1.23
N TRP A 260 19.94 -0.77 -2.56
CA TRP A 260 20.61 -1.79 -3.36
C TRP A 260 22.14 -1.65 -3.30
N LEU A 261 22.64 -0.42 -3.25
CA LEU A 261 24.06 -0.14 -3.04
C LEU A 261 24.53 -0.63 -1.65
N GLY A 262 23.72 -0.45 -0.61
CA GLY A 262 23.98 -1.01 0.73
C GLY A 262 24.11 -2.54 0.72
N LYS A 263 23.19 -3.25 0.04
CA LYS A 263 23.28 -4.71 -0.15
C LYS A 263 24.52 -5.14 -0.95
N ALA A 264 24.94 -4.33 -1.93
CA ALA A 264 26.19 -4.57 -2.64
C ALA A 264 27.42 -4.43 -1.73
N HIS A 265 27.45 -3.43 -0.85
CA HIS A 265 28.52 -3.25 0.12
C HIS A 265 28.58 -4.40 1.13
N ILE A 266 27.43 -4.89 1.63
CA ILE A 266 27.36 -6.09 2.48
C ILE A 266 27.98 -7.29 1.76
N SER A 267 27.52 -7.55 0.53
CA SER A 267 27.98 -8.70 -0.26
C SER A 267 29.48 -8.62 -0.54
N PHE A 268 29.99 -7.43 -0.83
CA PHE A 268 31.42 -7.20 -1.04
C PHE A 268 32.24 -7.41 0.26
N ALA A 269 31.78 -6.88 1.39
CA ALA A 269 32.43 -7.06 2.70
C ALA A 269 32.50 -8.54 3.13
N GLN A 270 31.56 -9.36 2.65
CA GLN A 270 31.55 -10.81 2.85
C GLN A 270 32.39 -11.58 1.81
N GLY A 271 33.14 -10.89 0.94
CA GLY A 271 33.96 -11.51 -0.11
C GLY A 271 33.17 -12.03 -1.31
N ARG A 272 31.88 -11.69 -1.43
CA ARG A 272 30.96 -12.20 -2.47
C ARG A 272 30.86 -11.23 -3.64
N SER A 273 31.98 -10.94 -4.31
CA SER A 273 32.08 -9.91 -5.36
C SER A 273 31.12 -10.10 -6.53
N GLY A 274 30.80 -11.35 -6.93
CA GLY A 274 29.80 -11.62 -7.97
C GLY A 274 28.38 -11.20 -7.57
N ILE A 275 28.00 -11.42 -6.30
CA ILE A 275 26.72 -10.98 -5.75
C ILE A 275 26.70 -9.45 -5.58
N ALA A 276 27.84 -8.85 -5.21
CA ALA A 276 27.96 -7.40 -5.14
C ALA A 276 27.68 -6.74 -6.50
N ILE A 277 28.22 -7.27 -7.60
CA ILE A 277 27.90 -6.79 -8.96
C ILE A 277 26.42 -6.91 -9.28
N HIS A 278 25.77 -8.02 -8.90
CA HIS A 278 24.33 -8.20 -9.11
C HIS A 278 23.54 -7.05 -8.46
N PHE A 279 23.83 -6.73 -7.20
CA PHE A 279 23.13 -5.64 -6.49
C PHE A 279 23.50 -4.25 -7.02
N VAL A 280 24.73 -4.03 -7.48
CA VAL A 280 25.10 -2.80 -8.19
C VAL A 280 24.27 -2.61 -9.45
N ASN A 281 24.10 -3.66 -10.26
CA ASN A 281 23.27 -3.59 -11.46
C ASN A 281 21.80 -3.32 -11.12
N LYS A 282 21.28 -3.90 -10.03
CA LYS A 282 19.94 -3.58 -9.51
C LYS A 282 19.82 -2.12 -9.07
N ALA A 283 20.85 -1.56 -8.44
CA ALA A 283 20.89 -0.15 -8.05
C ALA A 283 20.89 0.77 -9.28
N LEU A 284 21.68 0.47 -10.31
CA LEU A 284 21.71 1.24 -11.57
C LEU A 284 20.43 1.11 -12.40
N GLN A 285 19.68 0.01 -12.27
CA GLN A 285 18.33 -0.09 -12.84
C GLN A 285 17.35 0.92 -12.22
N GLN A 286 17.56 1.34 -10.97
CA GLN A 286 16.71 2.35 -10.33
C GLN A 286 17.10 3.77 -10.74
N ASN A 287 18.41 4.03 -10.82
CA ASN A 287 18.97 5.29 -11.30
C ASN A 287 20.32 5.02 -11.97
N SER A 288 20.35 5.13 -13.30
CA SER A 288 21.53 4.83 -14.11
C SER A 288 22.66 5.83 -13.94
N THR A 289 22.37 7.03 -13.42
CA THR A 289 23.34 8.12 -13.21
C THR A 289 23.69 8.33 -11.74
N HIS A 290 23.32 7.40 -10.85
CA HIS A 290 23.66 7.48 -9.43
C HIS A 290 25.17 7.33 -9.22
N TRP A 291 25.84 8.45 -8.92
CA TRP A 291 27.30 8.54 -8.97
C TRP A 291 28.00 7.65 -7.94
N GLN A 292 27.46 7.44 -6.73
CA GLN A 292 28.06 6.53 -5.75
C GLN A 292 28.02 5.07 -6.23
N THR A 293 26.93 4.68 -6.88
CA THR A 293 26.78 3.31 -7.43
C THR A 293 27.75 3.08 -8.57
N LEU A 294 27.94 4.08 -9.44
CA LEU A 294 28.93 4.02 -10.53
C LEU A 294 30.36 3.97 -9.99
N ALA A 295 30.69 4.81 -8.98
CA ALA A 295 31.98 4.77 -8.31
C ALA A 295 32.26 3.37 -7.73
N PHE A 296 31.28 2.80 -7.04
CA PHE A 296 31.41 1.47 -6.44
C PHE A 296 31.51 0.37 -7.50
N LYS A 297 30.77 0.47 -8.61
CA LYS A 297 30.90 -0.44 -9.75
C LYS A 297 32.33 -0.43 -10.31
N ILE A 298 32.87 0.77 -10.56
CA ILE A 298 34.25 0.94 -11.06
C ILE A 298 35.25 0.33 -10.07
N LYS A 299 35.09 0.58 -8.76
CA LYS A 299 35.93 -0.04 -7.71
C LYS A 299 35.89 -1.56 -7.79
N LEU A 300 34.69 -2.17 -7.85
CA LEU A 300 34.54 -3.63 -7.92
C LEU A 300 35.21 -4.22 -9.18
N LEU A 301 35.03 -3.59 -10.34
CA LEU A 301 35.62 -4.06 -11.60
C LEU A 301 37.14 -3.96 -11.58
N LEU A 302 37.71 -2.89 -10.99
CA LEU A 302 39.15 -2.75 -10.81
C LEU A 302 39.73 -3.86 -9.93
N LEU A 303 39.05 -4.19 -8.83
CA LEU A 303 39.47 -5.23 -7.89
C LEU A 303 39.31 -6.65 -8.45
N LEU A 304 38.33 -6.88 -9.32
CA LEU A 304 38.16 -8.17 -10.01
C LEU A 304 39.19 -8.40 -11.10
N GLY A 305 39.67 -7.32 -11.73
CA GLY A 305 40.72 -7.37 -12.73
C GLY A 305 40.38 -8.14 -14.01
N GLY A 306 41.42 -8.38 -14.81
CA GLY A 306 41.31 -9.11 -16.07
C GLY A 306 40.37 -8.42 -17.06
N ASN A 307 39.40 -9.18 -17.58
CA ASN A 307 38.45 -8.69 -18.60
C ASN A 307 37.54 -7.55 -18.10
N HIS A 308 37.48 -7.29 -16.79
CA HIS A 308 36.65 -6.23 -16.21
C HIS A 308 37.30 -4.84 -16.29
N TRP A 309 38.60 -4.74 -16.58
CA TRP A 309 39.29 -3.45 -16.66
C TRP A 309 38.82 -2.57 -17.80
N GLU A 310 38.54 -3.15 -18.97
CA GLU A 310 38.01 -2.39 -20.11
C GLU A 310 36.61 -1.84 -19.81
N GLU A 311 35.77 -2.61 -19.10
CA GLU A 311 34.48 -2.12 -18.63
C GLU A 311 34.66 -0.99 -17.60
N ALA A 312 35.59 -1.14 -16.65
CA ALA A 312 35.89 -0.10 -15.66
C ALA A 312 36.35 1.19 -16.32
N LYS A 313 37.27 1.09 -17.30
CA LYS A 313 37.80 2.24 -18.05
C LYS A 313 36.72 2.94 -18.85
N LYS A 314 35.87 2.19 -19.56
CA LYS A 314 34.73 2.77 -20.28
C LYS A 314 33.78 3.50 -19.33
N LEU A 315 33.43 2.87 -18.20
CA LEU A 315 32.57 3.50 -17.19
C LEU A 315 33.17 4.78 -16.62
N THR A 316 34.50 4.89 -16.48
CA THR A 316 35.11 6.15 -16.03
C THR A 316 34.88 7.30 -16.98
N ILE A 317 34.89 7.04 -18.29
CA ILE A 317 34.63 8.04 -19.33
C ILE A 317 33.14 8.41 -19.32
N ASP A 318 32.27 7.39 -19.32
CA ASP A 318 30.82 7.57 -19.39
C ASP A 318 30.24 8.27 -18.14
N SER A 319 30.97 8.26 -17.02
CA SER A 319 30.50 8.82 -15.74
C SER A 319 31.01 10.23 -15.42
N GLN A 320 31.77 10.85 -16.32
CA GLN A 320 32.29 12.21 -16.11
C GLN A 320 31.16 13.25 -16.02
N GLY A 321 31.33 14.23 -15.13
CA GLY A 321 30.39 15.35 -14.98
C GLY A 321 29.14 15.03 -14.16
N LEU A 322 29.00 13.80 -13.64
CA LEU A 322 27.88 13.41 -12.78
C LEU A 322 28.02 13.98 -11.35
N SER A 323 29.25 14.19 -10.86
CA SER A 323 29.53 14.77 -9.54
C SER A 323 30.99 15.18 -9.42
N LYS A 324 31.26 16.34 -8.82
CA LYS A 324 32.63 16.82 -8.55
C LYS A 324 33.45 15.83 -7.71
N LYS A 325 32.81 15.12 -6.76
CA LYS A 325 33.49 14.10 -5.94
C LYS A 325 33.90 12.90 -6.79
N LEU A 326 33.03 12.45 -7.70
CA LEU A 326 33.32 11.37 -8.63
C LEU A 326 34.45 11.78 -9.58
N ASP A 327 34.35 12.95 -10.22
CA ASP A 327 35.36 13.43 -11.17
C ASP A 327 36.74 13.54 -10.54
N ASN A 328 36.85 14.04 -9.30
CA ASN A 328 38.11 14.08 -8.56
C ASN A 328 38.70 12.69 -8.37
N TRP A 329 37.88 11.70 -8.01
CA TRP A 329 38.33 10.33 -7.83
C TRP A 329 38.76 9.70 -9.16
N LEU A 330 37.96 9.86 -10.23
CA LEU A 330 38.29 9.37 -11.57
C LEU A 330 39.60 9.97 -12.10
N ASN A 331 39.83 11.27 -11.87
CA ASN A 331 41.08 11.94 -12.23
C ASN A 331 42.26 11.40 -11.43
N CYS A 332 42.08 11.06 -10.15
CA CYS A 332 43.10 10.39 -9.37
C CYS A 332 43.45 9.02 -9.99
N LEU A 333 42.45 8.19 -10.31
CA LEU A 333 42.68 6.87 -10.90
C LEU A 333 43.50 6.94 -12.20
N ALA A 334 43.21 7.95 -13.04
CA ALA A 334 43.96 8.20 -14.27
C ALA A 334 45.39 8.66 -13.99
N LYS A 335 45.58 9.60 -13.05
CA LYS A 335 46.88 10.17 -12.69
C LYS A 335 47.83 9.13 -12.09
N GLU A 336 47.31 8.29 -11.18
CA GLU A 336 48.07 7.22 -10.51
C GLU A 336 48.27 5.98 -11.41
N GLY A 337 47.79 6.03 -12.66
CA GLY A 337 47.98 4.95 -13.63
C GLY A 337 47.32 3.63 -13.22
N ILE A 338 46.23 3.69 -12.44
CA ILE A 338 45.57 2.50 -11.85
C ILE A 338 45.21 1.47 -12.92
N PHE A 339 44.75 1.91 -14.10
CA PHE A 339 44.38 1.02 -15.21
C PHE A 339 45.55 0.31 -15.90
N THR A 340 46.79 0.60 -15.50
CA THR A 340 48.01 -0.04 -16.04
C THR A 340 48.64 -1.05 -15.08
N GLN A 341 48.10 -1.16 -13.85
CA GLN A 341 48.62 -2.07 -12.84
C GLN A 341 48.02 -3.47 -12.97
N ILE A 342 48.85 -4.50 -12.81
CA ILE A 342 48.47 -5.91 -13.04
C ILE A 342 47.54 -6.45 -11.93
N LEU A 343 47.73 -5.98 -10.70
CA LEU A 343 47.01 -6.43 -9.51
C LEU A 343 46.84 -5.24 -8.56
N ILE A 344 45.61 -4.96 -8.15
CA ILE A 344 45.28 -3.90 -7.21
C ILE A 344 44.47 -4.50 -6.08
N THR A 345 44.91 -4.26 -4.84
CA THR A 345 44.13 -4.58 -3.65
C THR A 345 43.28 -3.39 -3.24
N GLU A 346 42.22 -3.64 -2.46
CA GLU A 346 41.39 -2.56 -1.93
C GLU A 346 42.21 -1.57 -1.10
N ALA A 347 43.11 -2.07 -0.24
CA ALA A 347 43.97 -1.23 0.59
C ALA A 347 44.90 -0.34 -0.24
N THR A 348 45.48 -0.90 -1.31
CA THR A 348 46.33 -0.14 -2.24
C THR A 348 45.52 0.93 -2.98
N LEU A 349 44.34 0.57 -3.48
CA LEU A 349 43.47 1.48 -4.22
C LEU A 349 43.01 2.65 -3.35
N ASP A 350 42.54 2.37 -2.14
CA ASP A 350 42.03 3.41 -1.23
C ASP A 350 43.16 4.28 -0.65
N SER A 351 44.39 3.77 -0.59
CA SER A 351 45.58 4.55 -0.19
C SER A 351 46.00 5.56 -1.27
N LEU A 352 46.03 5.12 -2.54
CA LEU A 352 46.41 5.97 -3.67
C LEU A 352 45.30 6.95 -4.05
N CYS A 353 44.07 6.46 -4.15
CA CYS A 353 42.90 7.21 -4.57
C CYS A 353 41.72 6.92 -3.63
N PRO A 354 41.63 7.64 -2.49
CA PRO A 354 40.59 7.44 -1.49
C PRO A 354 39.18 7.43 -2.10
N PHE A 355 38.42 6.38 -1.80
CA PHE A 355 37.07 6.20 -2.34
C PHE A 355 36.15 7.36 -1.91
N PRO A 356 35.35 7.94 -2.83
CA PRO A 356 34.51 9.08 -2.53
C PRO A 356 33.33 8.67 -1.63
N ARG A 357 33.23 9.28 -0.44
CA ARG A 357 32.12 9.10 0.51
C ARG A 357 31.22 10.34 0.53
N GLU A 358 29.98 10.17 0.99
CA GLU A 358 29.01 11.28 1.16
C GLU A 358 29.49 12.35 2.13
#